data_AF-A0A351WVJ0-F1
#
_entry.id   AF-A0A351WVJ0-F1
#
_cell.length_a   1.000
_cell.length_b   1.000
_cell.length_c   1.000
_cell.angle_alpha   90.00
_cell.angle_beta   90.00
_cell.angle_gamma   90.00
#
_symmetry.space_group_name_H-M   'P 1'
#
loop_
_entity.id
_entity.type
_entity.pdbx_description
1 polymer ?
#
loop_
_entity_poly.entity_id
_entity_poly.type
_entity_poly.pdbx_seq_one_letter_code
_entity_poly.pdbx_strand_id
1 'polypeptide(L)'
;MVQSTADLKQLKGVGMILGKRLYDAGFDSFSKIAQAGEEGLKKVRGISPRSIGTIVEQARQLAGMDDREETHAQETVQVRVTEVRERIETLAQTTRDRFSEKMSGKCGRKLAADLTRIEDALVQIHGFGEKRSKRAGKALVKAEKKVTGLEDASLKKVRKRLKRAKKAVLKALG
;
A
#
# COMPACT_ATOMS: atom_id res chain seq x y z
N MET A 1 -20.97 3.77 -17.84
CA MET A 1 -21.37 4.84 -18.78
C MET A 1 -20.67 4.58 -20.09
N VAL A 2 -21.42 4.47 -21.18
CA VAL A 2 -20.88 4.34 -22.54
C VAL A 2 -20.32 5.70 -22.94
N GLN A 3 -19.06 5.74 -23.34
CA GLN A 3 -18.41 6.96 -23.78
C GLN A 3 -18.49 7.09 -25.30
N SER A 4 -18.67 8.32 -25.76
CA SER A 4 -18.74 8.62 -27.18
C SER A 4 -17.34 8.52 -27.80
N THR A 5 -17.27 8.26 -29.11
CA THR A 5 -15.99 8.28 -29.86
C THR A 5 -15.23 9.61 -29.74
N ALA A 6 -15.92 10.69 -29.33
CA ALA A 6 -15.34 11.98 -28.98
C ALA A 6 -14.61 11.98 -27.64
N ASP A 7 -15.10 11.26 -26.63
CA ASP A 7 -14.47 11.16 -25.31
C ASP A 7 -13.17 10.37 -25.39
N LEU A 8 -13.13 9.32 -26.23
CA LEU A 8 -11.92 8.56 -26.51
C LEU A 8 -10.78 9.40 -27.13
N LYS A 9 -11.07 10.59 -27.67
CA LYS A 9 -10.04 11.54 -28.15
C LYS A 9 -9.25 12.21 -27.03
N GLN A 10 -9.73 12.13 -25.78
CA GLN A 10 -8.98 12.64 -24.62
C GLN A 10 -7.68 11.85 -24.39
N LEU A 11 -7.60 10.62 -24.90
CA LEU A 11 -6.39 9.80 -24.87
C LEU A 11 -5.38 10.31 -25.90
N LYS A 12 -4.19 10.71 -25.44
CA LYS A 12 -3.12 11.22 -26.31
C LYS A 12 -2.63 10.10 -27.22
N GLY A 13 -2.76 10.29 -28.53
CA GLY A 13 -2.43 9.29 -29.54
C GLY A 13 -3.65 8.52 -30.08
N VAL A 14 -4.86 8.78 -29.55
CA VAL A 14 -6.11 8.26 -30.09
C VAL A 14 -6.80 9.31 -30.96
N GLY A 15 -6.61 9.19 -32.28
CA GLY A 15 -7.32 10.01 -33.27
C GLY A 15 -8.74 9.51 -33.55
N MET A 16 -9.51 10.24 -34.35
CA MET A 16 -10.88 9.88 -34.77
C MET A 16 -11.02 8.46 -35.31
N ILE A 17 -10.10 8.04 -36.17
CA ILE A 17 -10.14 6.72 -36.82
C ILE A 17 -9.87 5.62 -35.78
N LEU A 18 -8.96 5.87 -34.85
CA LEU A 18 -8.60 4.90 -33.81
C LEU A 18 -9.69 4.80 -32.74
N GLY A 19 -10.31 5.93 -32.36
CA GLY A 19 -11.46 5.94 -31.45
C GLY A 19 -12.64 5.15 -32.00
N LYS A 20 -12.94 5.26 -33.30
CA LYS A 20 -13.95 4.40 -33.96
C LYS A 20 -13.58 2.92 -33.90
N ARG A 21 -12.34 2.56 -34.25
CA ARG A 21 -11.88 1.16 -34.19
C ARG A 21 -11.90 0.57 -32.79
N LEU A 22 -11.59 1.37 -31.77
CA LEU A 22 -11.69 0.96 -30.37
C LEU A 22 -13.15 0.70 -30.00
N TYR A 23 -14.05 1.59 -30.38
CA TYR A 23 -15.49 1.43 -30.18
C TYR A 23 -16.04 0.19 -30.90
N ASP A 24 -15.67 -0.02 -32.17
CA ASP A 24 -16.05 -1.18 -32.98
C ASP A 24 -15.48 -2.50 -32.42
N ALA A 25 -14.31 -2.44 -31.77
CA ALA A 25 -13.72 -3.57 -31.06
C ALA A 25 -14.35 -3.83 -29.68
N GLY A 26 -15.39 -3.08 -29.29
CA GLY A 26 -16.11 -3.24 -28.03
C GLY A 26 -15.51 -2.47 -26.85
N PHE A 27 -14.49 -1.64 -27.08
CA PHE A 27 -13.89 -0.77 -26.06
C PHE A 27 -14.61 0.59 -26.02
N ASP A 28 -15.86 0.54 -25.56
CA ASP A 28 -16.79 1.68 -25.49
C ASP A 28 -16.61 2.59 -24.25
N SER A 29 -15.58 2.34 -23.42
CA SER A 29 -15.32 3.08 -22.18
C SER A 29 -13.85 2.97 -21.76
N PHE A 30 -13.32 4.04 -21.13
CA PHE A 30 -11.98 4.03 -20.53
C PHE A 30 -11.74 2.85 -19.58
N SER A 31 -12.77 2.41 -18.83
CA SER A 31 -12.63 1.27 -17.92
C SER A 31 -12.40 -0.05 -18.67
N LYS A 32 -13.08 -0.27 -19.81
CA LYS A 32 -12.88 -1.46 -20.63
C LYS A 32 -11.50 -1.45 -21.31
N ILE A 33 -11.03 -0.28 -21.74
CA ILE A 33 -9.67 -0.10 -22.28
C ILE A 33 -8.63 -0.43 -21.20
N ALA A 34 -8.80 0.11 -19.99
CA ALA A 34 -7.92 -0.14 -18.85
C ALA A 34 -7.89 -1.62 -18.43
N GLN A 35 -9.04 -2.31 -18.43
CA GLN A 35 -9.16 -3.73 -18.09
C GLN A 35 -8.59 -4.66 -19.16
N ALA A 36 -8.77 -4.32 -20.44
CA ALA A 36 -8.23 -5.09 -21.55
C ALA A 36 -6.69 -5.05 -21.59
N GLY A 37 -6.10 -4.00 -21.01
CA GLY A 37 -4.66 -3.84 -20.85
C GLY A 37 -3.91 -3.83 -22.18
N GLU A 38 -2.60 -3.97 -22.12
CA GLU A 38 -1.77 -3.87 -23.32
C GLU A 38 -2.05 -4.99 -24.33
N GLU A 39 -2.40 -6.18 -23.86
CA GLU A 39 -2.68 -7.33 -24.73
C GLU A 39 -3.99 -7.19 -25.50
N GLY A 40 -5.00 -6.57 -24.90
CA GLY A 40 -6.27 -6.26 -25.57
C GLY A 40 -6.08 -5.20 -26.65
N LEU A 41 -5.33 -4.13 -26.35
CA LEU A 41 -5.09 -3.06 -27.31
C LEU A 41 -4.14 -3.46 -28.45
N LYS A 42 -3.23 -4.42 -28.22
CA LYS A 42 -2.37 -4.98 -29.29
C LYS A 42 -3.17 -5.65 -30.41
N LYS A 43 -4.39 -6.16 -30.11
CA LYS A 43 -5.27 -6.79 -31.09
C LYS A 43 -6.00 -5.78 -31.99
N VAL A 44 -6.02 -4.51 -31.61
CA VAL A 44 -6.70 -3.45 -32.37
C VAL A 44 -5.78 -2.92 -33.46
N ARG A 45 -6.23 -3.03 -34.71
CA ARG A 45 -5.45 -2.66 -35.89
C ARG A 45 -5.15 -1.15 -35.93
N GLY A 46 -3.87 -0.80 -35.95
CA GLY A 46 -3.39 0.57 -36.11
C GLY A 46 -2.97 1.28 -34.81
N ILE A 47 -2.93 0.58 -33.68
CA ILE A 47 -2.30 1.10 -32.46
C ILE A 47 -0.79 0.85 -32.53
N SER A 48 0.01 1.89 -32.27
CA SER A 48 1.46 1.74 -32.16
C SER A 48 1.82 1.01 -30.87
N PRO A 49 2.63 -0.06 -30.89
CA PRO A 49 3.02 -0.79 -29.69
C PRO A 49 3.64 0.10 -28.60
N ARG A 50 4.31 1.19 -29.01
CA ARG A 50 4.94 2.15 -28.09
C ARG A 50 3.93 3.05 -27.38
N SER A 51 2.78 3.32 -27.97
CA SER A 51 1.74 4.17 -27.39
C SER A 51 0.72 3.38 -26.57
N ILE A 52 0.69 2.04 -26.67
CA ILE A 52 -0.27 1.19 -25.95
C ILE A 52 -0.17 1.40 -24.44
N GLY A 53 1.05 1.34 -23.88
CA GLY A 53 1.25 1.53 -22.43
C GLY A 53 0.72 2.88 -21.95
N THR A 54 1.04 3.96 -22.66
CA THR A 54 0.58 5.32 -22.32
C THR A 54 -0.94 5.48 -22.46
N ILE A 55 -1.56 4.86 -23.47
CA ILE A 55 -3.01 4.91 -23.66
C ILE A 55 -3.73 4.15 -22.54
N VAL A 56 -3.21 2.99 -22.12
CA VAL A 56 -3.76 2.21 -21.02
C VAL A 56 -3.64 2.96 -19.70
N GLU A 57 -2.49 3.57 -19.41
CA GLU A 57 -2.30 4.42 -18.23
C GLU A 57 -3.26 5.61 -18.22
N GLN A 58 -3.39 6.33 -19.34
CA GLN A 58 -4.34 7.45 -19.43
C GLN A 58 -5.79 7.00 -19.28
N ALA A 59 -6.15 5.85 -19.84
CA ALA A 59 -7.48 5.28 -19.67
C ALA A 59 -7.75 4.89 -18.21
N ARG A 60 -6.76 4.38 -17.48
CA ARG A 60 -6.89 4.10 -16.04
C ARG A 60 -7.13 5.37 -15.22
N GLN A 61 -6.38 6.43 -15.52
CA GLN A 61 -6.56 7.74 -14.88
C GLN A 61 -7.96 8.31 -15.14
N LEU A 62 -8.38 8.36 -16.40
CA LEU A 62 -9.68 8.90 -16.79
C LEU A 62 -10.87 8.03 -16.32
N ALA A 63 -10.64 6.74 -16.08
CA ALA A 63 -11.63 5.84 -15.50
C ALA A 63 -11.69 5.92 -13.97
N GLY A 64 -10.83 6.70 -13.31
CA GLY A 64 -10.68 6.70 -11.85
C GLY A 64 -10.25 5.34 -11.30
N MET A 65 -9.63 4.50 -12.12
CA MET A 65 -9.16 3.17 -11.73
C MET A 65 -7.85 3.23 -10.97
N ASP A 66 -7.00 4.23 -11.26
CA ASP A 66 -5.81 4.50 -10.45
C ASP A 66 -6.21 4.88 -9.02
N ASP A 67 -7.23 5.73 -8.84
CA ASP A 67 -7.74 6.05 -7.50
C ASP A 67 -8.27 4.81 -6.78
N ARG A 68 -8.92 3.87 -7.47
CA ARG A 68 -9.42 2.62 -6.87
C ARG A 68 -8.31 1.63 -6.53
N GLU A 69 -7.30 1.47 -7.39
CA GLU A 69 -6.14 0.62 -7.09
C GLU A 69 -5.28 1.22 -5.96
N GLU A 70 -5.12 2.55 -5.94
CA GLU A 70 -4.49 3.28 -4.84
C GLU A 70 -5.28 3.15 -3.55
N THR A 71 -6.61 3.30 -3.59
CA THR A 71 -7.49 3.13 -2.43
C THR A 71 -7.39 1.71 -1.88
N HIS A 72 -7.46 0.68 -2.73
CA HIS A 72 -7.36 -0.71 -2.29
C HIS A 72 -5.97 -1.05 -1.73
N ALA A 73 -4.90 -0.50 -2.32
CA ALA A 73 -3.54 -0.66 -1.80
C ALA A 73 -3.35 0.05 -0.45
N GLN A 74 -3.95 1.23 -0.28
CA GLN A 74 -3.97 1.98 0.98
C GLN A 74 -4.78 1.27 2.05
N GLU A 75 -5.98 0.78 1.73
CA GLU A 75 -6.83 -0.03 2.61
C GLU A 75 -6.08 -1.27 3.10
N THR A 76 -5.41 -1.99 2.20
CA THR A 76 -4.61 -3.16 2.57
C THR A 76 -3.49 -2.82 3.55
N VAL A 77 -2.79 -1.70 3.33
CA VAL A 77 -1.75 -1.23 4.24
C VAL A 77 -2.36 -0.81 5.57
N GLN A 78 -3.53 -0.17 5.55
CA GLN A 78 -4.23 0.30 6.73
C GLN A 78 -4.69 -0.84 7.63
N VAL A 79 -5.28 -1.89 7.07
CA VAL A 79 -5.61 -3.12 7.80
C VAL A 79 -4.37 -3.68 8.50
N ARG A 80 -3.23 -3.76 7.80
CA ARG A 80 -1.97 -4.24 8.38
C ARG A 80 -1.39 -3.32 9.45
N VAL A 81 -1.55 -2.00 9.31
CA VAL A 81 -1.14 -1.04 10.34
C VAL A 81 -1.94 -1.30 11.61
N THR A 82 -3.25 -1.49 11.49
CA THR A 82 -4.13 -1.80 12.62
C THR A 82 -3.74 -3.12 13.29
N GLU A 83 -3.53 -4.20 12.52
CA GLU A 83 -3.09 -5.49 13.05
C GLU A 83 -1.74 -5.40 13.80
N VAL A 84 -0.76 -4.68 13.23
CA VAL A 84 0.54 -4.49 13.87
C VAL A 84 0.40 -3.67 15.16
N ARG A 85 -0.47 -2.65 15.15
CA ARG A 85 -0.74 -1.82 16.33
C ARG A 85 -1.34 -2.64 17.46
N GLU A 86 -2.41 -3.38 17.19
CA GLU A 86 -3.08 -4.24 18.18
C GLU A 86 -2.10 -5.22 18.82
N ARG A 87 -1.28 -5.90 18.02
CA ARG A 87 -0.27 -6.84 18.54
C ARG A 87 0.78 -6.16 19.40
N ILE A 88 1.19 -4.95 19.05
CA ILE A 88 2.15 -4.17 19.85
C ILE A 88 1.51 -3.72 21.17
N GLU A 89 0.25 -3.29 21.15
CA GLU A 89 -0.49 -2.91 22.35
C GLU A 89 -0.71 -4.11 23.28
N THR A 90 -1.12 -5.27 22.75
CA THR A 90 -1.20 -6.53 23.53
C THR A 90 0.15 -6.91 24.12
N LEU A 91 1.23 -6.82 23.34
CA LEU A 91 2.59 -7.10 23.83
C LEU A 91 3.01 -6.10 24.92
N ALA A 92 2.66 -4.83 24.77
CA ALA A 92 2.95 -3.80 25.75
C ALA A 92 2.20 -4.05 27.06
N GLN A 93 0.92 -4.42 26.97
CA GLN A 93 0.07 -4.71 28.12
C GLN A 93 0.58 -5.95 28.88
N THR A 94 0.76 -7.07 28.18
CA THR A 94 1.33 -8.30 28.76
C THR A 94 2.71 -8.06 29.38
N THR A 95 3.55 -7.22 28.77
CA THR A 95 4.86 -6.85 29.33
C THR A 95 4.71 -5.98 30.59
N ARG A 96 3.76 -5.05 30.63
CA ARG A 96 3.48 -4.23 31.82
C ARG A 96 3.00 -5.08 32.98
N ASP A 97 2.08 -6.01 32.72
CA ASP A 97 1.50 -6.85 33.75
C ASP A 97 2.55 -7.80 34.34
N ARG A 98 3.39 -8.42 33.48
CA ARG A 98 4.43 -9.36 33.93
C ARG A 98 5.66 -8.72 34.55
N PHE A 99 5.98 -7.49 34.15
CA PHE A 99 7.21 -6.82 34.55
C PHE A 99 6.95 -5.48 35.24
N SER A 100 5.79 -5.31 35.88
CA SER A 100 5.33 -4.06 36.53
C SER A 100 6.43 -3.40 37.38
N GLU A 101 7.08 -4.16 38.26
CA GLU A 101 8.19 -3.69 39.10
C GLU A 101 9.42 -3.22 38.30
N LYS A 102 9.69 -3.86 37.16
CA LYS A 102 10.86 -3.57 36.30
C LYS A 102 10.56 -2.46 35.27
N MET A 103 9.30 -2.03 35.14
CA MET A 103 8.89 -1.00 34.19
C MET A 103 9.32 0.42 34.60
N SER A 104 9.45 0.69 35.91
CA SER A 104 9.97 1.97 36.45
C SER A 104 11.46 2.20 36.14
N GLY A 105 12.19 1.12 35.86
CA GLY A 105 13.62 1.12 35.58
C GLY A 105 13.99 1.61 34.16
N LYS A 106 15.31 1.76 33.92
CA LYS A 106 15.87 2.19 32.62
C LYS A 106 15.41 1.33 31.44
N CYS A 107 15.09 0.05 31.66
CA CYS A 107 14.65 -0.85 30.61
C CYS A 107 13.20 -0.60 30.19
N GLY A 108 12.29 -0.41 31.15
CA GLY A 108 10.89 -0.09 30.89
C GLY A 108 10.70 1.26 30.23
N ARG A 109 11.39 2.31 30.69
CA ARG A 109 11.36 3.64 30.05
C ARG A 109 11.78 3.60 28.58
N LYS A 110 12.82 2.81 28.26
CA LYS A 110 13.28 2.64 26.87
C LYS A 110 12.30 1.83 26.02
N LEU A 111 11.59 0.87 26.63
CA LEU A 111 10.54 0.12 25.95
C LEU A 111 9.35 1.03 25.64
N ALA A 112 8.90 1.85 26.60
CA ALA A 112 7.86 2.86 26.39
C ALA A 112 8.24 3.85 25.27
N ALA A 113 9.46 4.40 25.30
CA ALA A 113 9.93 5.28 24.23
C ALA A 113 10.04 4.59 22.86
N ASP A 114 10.33 3.29 22.82
CA ASP A 114 10.34 2.52 21.58
C ASP A 114 8.91 2.27 21.06
N LEU A 115 7.90 2.10 21.94
CA LEU A 115 6.49 1.97 21.57
C LEU A 115 5.93 3.25 20.95
N THR A 116 6.11 4.40 21.62
CA THR A 116 5.64 5.71 21.11
C THR A 116 6.22 5.99 19.71
N ARG A 117 7.51 5.71 19.50
CA ARG A 117 8.14 5.88 18.18
C ARG A 117 7.60 4.94 17.11
N ILE A 118 7.10 3.77 17.49
CA ILE A 118 6.44 2.88 16.53
C ILE A 118 5.05 3.43 16.21
N GLU A 119 4.29 3.86 17.22
CA GLU A 119 2.96 4.49 17.04
C GLU A 119 3.05 5.71 16.11
N ASP A 120 3.97 6.65 16.38
CA ASP A 120 4.21 7.82 15.53
C ASP A 120 4.54 7.42 14.09
N ALA A 121 5.35 6.37 13.91
CA ALA A 121 5.74 5.88 12.61
C ALA A 121 4.58 5.19 11.86
N LEU A 122 3.70 4.49 12.57
CA LEU A 122 2.51 3.87 12.00
C LEU A 122 1.50 4.93 11.54
N VAL A 123 1.33 6.02 12.30
CA VAL A 123 0.48 7.16 11.89
C VAL A 123 0.99 7.78 10.59
N GLN A 124 2.30 7.95 10.44
CA GLN A 124 2.89 8.54 9.23
C GLN A 124 2.75 7.66 7.98
N ILE A 125 2.59 6.34 8.14
CA ILE A 125 2.39 5.41 7.01
C ILE A 125 1.03 5.61 6.33
N HIS A 126 0.05 6.20 7.02
CA HIS A 126 -1.30 6.46 6.52
C HIS A 126 -1.34 7.44 5.33
N GLY A 127 -0.26 8.21 5.08
CA GLY A 127 -0.18 9.19 4.01
C GLY A 127 0.63 8.75 2.78
N PHE A 128 0.89 7.45 2.61
CA PHE A 128 1.77 6.95 1.54
C PHE A 128 1.02 6.65 0.24
N GLY A 129 1.54 7.17 -0.88
CA GLY A 129 1.14 6.78 -2.23
C GLY A 129 1.65 5.39 -2.61
N GLU A 130 1.13 4.84 -3.72
CA GLU A 130 1.24 3.43 -4.12
C GLU A 130 2.65 2.80 -3.99
N LYS A 131 3.68 3.52 -4.46
CA LYS A 131 5.09 3.05 -4.40
C LYS A 131 5.60 2.92 -2.97
N ARG A 132 5.19 3.82 -2.07
CA ARG A 132 5.56 3.78 -0.65
C ARG A 132 4.72 2.75 0.11
N SER A 133 3.49 2.48 -0.32
CA SER A 133 2.61 1.44 0.24
C SER A 133 3.20 0.04 0.15
N LYS A 134 3.80 -0.33 -0.99
CA LYS A 134 4.50 -1.63 -1.16
C LYS A 134 5.67 -1.79 -0.18
N ARG A 135 6.43 -0.72 0.04
CA ARG A 135 7.57 -0.70 0.98
C ARG A 135 7.09 -0.76 2.43
N ALA A 136 6.05 -0.01 2.76
CA ALA A 136 5.38 -0.05 4.06
C ALA A 136 4.84 -1.44 4.38
N GLY A 137 4.12 -2.07 3.45
CA GLY A 137 3.61 -3.44 3.63
C GLY A 137 4.70 -4.46 3.96
N LYS A 138 5.86 -4.40 3.27
CA LYS A 138 7.01 -5.27 3.58
C LYS A 138 7.62 -4.98 4.96
N ALA A 139 7.64 -3.72 5.38
CA ALA A 139 8.15 -3.32 6.68
C ALA A 139 7.21 -3.77 7.82
N LEU A 140 5.90 -3.64 7.63
CA LEU A 140 4.87 -4.07 8.58
C LEU A 140 4.96 -5.57 8.83
N VAL A 141 5.04 -6.40 7.76
CA VAL A 141 5.24 -7.85 7.89
C VAL A 141 6.53 -8.19 8.65
N LYS A 142 7.60 -7.42 8.42
CA LYS A 142 8.86 -7.61 9.17
C LYS A 142 8.69 -7.23 10.64
N ALA A 143 7.99 -6.14 10.94
CA ALA A 143 7.74 -5.68 12.31
C ALA A 143 6.89 -6.70 13.08
N GLU A 144 5.80 -7.16 12.48
CA GLU A 144 4.91 -8.21 12.96
C GLU A 144 5.69 -9.47 13.36
N LYS A 145 6.50 -10.02 12.44
CA LYS A 145 7.38 -11.17 12.71
C LYS A 145 8.39 -10.97 13.84
N LYS A 146 8.68 -9.71 14.23
CA LYS A 146 9.56 -9.44 15.38
C LYS A 146 8.81 -9.38 16.69
N VAL A 147 7.50 -9.09 16.69
CA VAL A 147 6.68 -8.98 17.90
C VAL A 147 5.91 -10.26 18.22
N THR A 148 5.63 -11.12 17.23
CA THR A 148 5.00 -12.43 17.45
C THR A 148 5.89 -13.38 18.28
N GLY A 149 5.27 -14.16 19.17
CA GLY A 149 5.94 -15.20 19.96
C GLY A 149 6.85 -14.65 21.08
N LEU A 150 6.50 -13.49 21.63
CA LEU A 150 7.21 -12.86 22.74
C LEU A 150 6.47 -12.99 24.08
N GLU A 151 5.33 -13.67 24.11
CA GLU A 151 4.49 -13.85 25.29
C GLU A 151 5.25 -14.42 26.48
N ASP A 152 6.22 -15.32 26.28
CA ASP A 152 7.05 -15.89 27.36
C ASP A 152 8.48 -15.34 27.43
N ALA A 153 8.78 -14.28 26.68
CA ALA A 153 10.12 -13.75 26.60
C ALA A 153 10.48 -12.85 27.80
N SER A 154 11.76 -12.86 28.19
CA SER A 154 12.27 -11.90 29.19
C SER A 154 12.19 -10.45 28.71
N LEU A 155 12.02 -9.49 29.64
CA LEU A 155 11.93 -8.05 29.33
C LEU A 155 13.08 -7.55 28.41
N LYS A 156 14.31 -8.05 28.61
CA LYS A 156 15.46 -7.73 27.74
C LYS A 156 15.26 -8.22 26.31
N LYS A 157 14.71 -9.43 26.14
CA LYS A 157 14.44 -10.06 24.84
C LYS A 157 13.28 -9.35 24.13
N VAL A 158 12.20 -9.02 24.86
CA VAL A 158 11.07 -8.21 24.37
C VAL A 158 11.58 -6.88 23.83
N ARG A 159 12.32 -6.13 24.64
CA ARG A 159 12.89 -4.83 24.22
C ARG A 159 13.80 -4.94 23.00
N LYS A 160 14.68 -5.95 22.93
CA LYS A 160 15.59 -6.15 21.78
C LYS A 160 14.80 -6.39 20.50
N ARG A 161 13.70 -7.14 20.58
CA ARG A 161 12.84 -7.47 19.46
C ARG A 161 11.97 -6.28 19.05
N LEU A 162 11.40 -5.55 20.01
CA LEU A 162 10.67 -4.31 19.77
C LEU A 162 11.56 -3.24 19.10
N LYS A 163 12.81 -3.08 19.55
CA LYS A 163 13.80 -2.20 18.89
C LYS A 163 14.03 -2.58 17.43
N ARG A 164 13.98 -3.87 17.08
CA ARG A 164 14.11 -4.35 15.69
C ARG A 164 12.83 -4.10 14.89
N ALA A 165 11.66 -4.27 15.49
CA ALA A 165 10.38 -3.90 14.90
C ALA A 165 10.36 -2.41 14.57
N LYS A 166 10.72 -1.55 15.53
CA LYS A 166 10.89 -0.11 15.32
C LYS A 166 11.78 0.24 14.13
N LYS A 167 12.97 -0.37 14.05
CA LYS A 167 13.87 -0.14 12.91
C LYS A 167 13.25 -0.57 11.57
N ALA A 168 12.44 -1.62 11.55
CA ALA A 168 11.77 -2.05 10.33
C ALA A 168 10.71 -1.03 9.89
N VAL A 169 9.86 -0.56 10.82
CA VAL A 169 8.80 0.43 10.54
C VAL A 169 9.41 1.78 10.14
N LEU A 170 10.42 2.28 10.86
CA LEU A 170 11.09 3.54 10.50
C LEU A 170 11.77 3.47 9.12
N LYS A 171 12.23 2.28 8.69
CA LYS A 171 12.79 2.09 7.34
C LYS A 171 11.71 2.20 6.24
N ALA A 172 10.42 2.14 6.57
CA ALA A 172 9.38 2.44 5.59
C ALA A 172 9.21 3.94 5.35
N LEU A 173 9.65 4.79 6.29
CA LEU A 173 9.40 6.24 6.24
C LEU A 173 10.37 7.05 5.38
N GLY A 174 11.60 6.57 5.20
CA GLY A 174 12.61 7.19 4.31
C GLY A 174 13.09 6.18 3.29
#